data_AF-A0A3B0PKQ4-F1
#
_entry.id   AF-A0A3B0PKQ4-F1
#
_cell.length_a   1.000
_cell.length_b   1.000
_cell.length_c   1.000
_cell.angle_alpha   90.00
_cell.angle_beta   90.00
_cell.angle_gamma   90.00
#
_symmetry.space_group_name_H-M   'P 1'
#
loop_
_entity.id
_entity.type
_entity.pdbx_description
1 polymer ?
#
loop_
_entity_poly.entity_id
_entity_poly.type
_entity_poly.pdbx_seq_one_letter_code
_entity_poly.pdbx_strand_id
1 'polypeptide(L)'
;MIKNVDKLNDFADLIVLLDLKNQDLKEVIAKKIPFLKDSGMMIIENNKQEKIKKIQEIARFFDLRYETLKFKNKNVILLAKNNIKEIIEKEN
;
A
#
# COMPACT_ATOMS: atom_id res chain seq x y z
N MET A 1 36.42 -12.19 7.47
CA MET A 1 35.53 -13.23 6.91
C MET A 1 34.10 -12.74 7.12
N ILE A 2 33.50 -12.13 6.10
CA ILE A 2 32.15 -11.57 6.18
C ILE A 2 31.19 -12.71 5.88
N LYS A 3 30.37 -13.14 6.85
CA LYS A 3 29.24 -14.03 6.58
C LYS A 3 28.04 -13.66 7.44
N ASN A 4 26.91 -13.60 6.73
CA ASN A 4 25.53 -13.45 7.17
C ASN A 4 25.05 -12.02 7.37
N VAL A 5 24.87 -11.31 6.25
CA VAL A 5 23.70 -10.43 6.12
C VAL A 5 22.54 -11.39 5.89
N ASP A 6 21.86 -11.80 6.96
CA ASP A 6 20.54 -12.40 6.84
C ASP A 6 19.70 -11.38 6.07
N LYS A 7 19.41 -11.68 4.79
CA LYS A 7 18.43 -10.91 4.03
C LYS A 7 17.10 -11.14 4.73
N LEU A 8 16.73 -10.20 5.59
CA LEU A 8 15.36 -10.04 6.07
C LEU A 8 14.49 -9.85 4.83
N ASN A 9 13.96 -10.95 4.30
CA ASN A 9 12.84 -10.95 3.37
C ASN A 9 11.57 -10.60 4.16
N ASP A 10 11.59 -9.44 4.81
CA ASP A 10 10.51 -8.99 5.68
C ASP A 10 9.42 -8.37 4.82
N PHE A 11 8.65 -9.24 4.19
CA PHE A 11 7.34 -8.84 3.72
C PHE A 11 6.45 -8.58 4.94
N ALA A 12 5.82 -7.41 4.98
CA ALA A 12 4.94 -7.00 6.05
C ALA A 12 3.47 -7.31 5.69
N ASP A 13 2.73 -7.87 6.65
CA ASP A 13 1.27 -8.00 6.56
C ASP A 13 0.58 -6.63 6.69
N LEU A 14 1.21 -5.68 7.38
CA LEU A 14 0.70 -4.34 7.61
C LEU A 14 1.81 -3.30 7.47
N ILE A 15 1.61 -2.30 6.63
CA ILE A 15 2.49 -1.12 6.51
C ILE A 15 1.68 0.11 6.89
N VAL A 16 2.10 0.84 7.93
CA VAL A 16 1.44 2.08 8.36
C VAL A 16 2.34 3.27 8.08
N LEU A 17 1.84 4.23 7.31
CA LEU A 17 2.55 5.43 6.89
C LEU A 17 1.81 6.66 7.42
N LEU A 18 2.36 7.25 8.48
CA LEU A 18 1.83 8.46 9.12
C LEU A 18 2.72 9.66 8.79
N ASP A 19 2.15 10.87 8.81
CA ASP A 19 2.89 12.12 8.60
C ASP A 19 3.82 12.11 7.38
N LEU A 20 3.27 11.81 6.19
CA LEU A 20 4.06 11.74 4.95
C LEU A 20 4.68 13.07 4.48
N LYS A 21 4.49 14.18 5.21
CA LYS A 21 4.95 15.54 4.87
C LYS A 21 4.86 15.83 3.36
N ASN A 22 5.74 16.65 2.80
CA ASN A 22 5.70 17.03 1.39
C ASN A 22 5.98 15.90 0.38
N GLN A 23 6.03 14.62 0.79
CA GLN A 23 6.29 13.50 -0.12
C GLN A 23 5.14 13.27 -1.11
N ASP A 24 5.48 12.88 -2.33
CA ASP A 24 4.48 12.50 -3.32
C ASP A 24 3.94 11.09 -3.02
N LEU A 25 2.62 10.94 -3.08
CA LEU A 25 1.94 9.69 -2.73
C LEU A 25 2.38 8.53 -3.64
N LYS A 26 2.61 8.78 -4.93
CA LYS A 26 3.01 7.74 -5.89
C LYS A 26 4.41 7.24 -5.58
N GLU A 27 5.34 8.15 -5.27
CA GLU A 27 6.71 7.79 -4.89
C GLU A 27 6.76 6.98 -3.60
N VAL A 28 5.96 7.37 -2.61
CA VAL A 28 5.86 6.64 -1.34
C VAL A 28 5.38 5.22 -1.56
N ILE A 29 4.29 5.04 -2.32
CA ILE A 29 3.75 3.72 -2.63
C ILE A 29 4.78 2.88 -3.39
N ALA A 30 5.44 3.44 -4.40
CA ALA A 30 6.48 2.75 -5.18
C ALA A 30 7.61 2.18 -4.30
N LYS A 31 8.03 2.94 -3.28
CA LYS A 31 9.09 2.52 -2.34
C LYS A 31 8.63 1.46 -1.35
N LYS A 32 7.33 1.37 -1.05
CA LYS A 32 6.80 0.51 0.02
C LYS A 32 6.11 -0.75 -0.49
N ILE A 33 5.55 -0.72 -1.69
CA ILE A 33 4.84 -1.86 -2.28
C ILE A 33 5.68 -3.16 -2.38
N PRO A 34 7.00 -3.16 -2.63
CA PRO A 34 7.77 -4.41 -2.70
C PRO A 34 7.87 -5.14 -1.35
N PHE A 35 7.66 -4.41 -0.25
CA PHE A 35 7.70 -4.94 1.11
C PHE A 35 6.31 -5.36 1.60
N LEU A 36 5.25 -5.11 0.84
CA LEU A 36 3.89 -5.51 1.22
C LEU A 36 3.67 -6.97 0.80
N LYS A 37 3.22 -7.82 1.74
CA LYS A 37 2.74 -9.16 1.40
C LYS A 37 1.55 -9.08 0.44
N ASP A 38 1.30 -10.16 -0.28
CA ASP A 38 0.18 -10.22 -1.21
C ASP A 38 -1.16 -10.05 -0.46
N SER A 39 -1.34 -10.71 0.68
CA SER A 39 -2.50 -10.51 1.58
C SER A 39 -2.40 -9.27 2.46
N GLY A 40 -1.34 -8.47 2.32
CA GLY A 40 -1.05 -7.36 3.22
C GLY A 40 -1.88 -6.10 2.94
N MET A 41 -1.96 -5.23 3.95
CA MET A 41 -2.61 -3.92 3.86
C MET A 41 -1.60 -2.80 4.12
N MET A 42 -1.71 -1.72 3.34
CA MET A 42 -1.00 -0.47 3.59
C MET A 42 -2.01 0.61 3.99
N ILE A 43 -1.74 1.29 5.09
CA ILE A 43 -2.56 2.36 5.65
C ILE A 43 -1.76 3.65 5.54
N ILE A 44 -2.33 4.65 4.87
CA ILE A 44 -1.68 5.93 4.59
C ILE A 44 -2.53 7.08 5.13
N GLU A 45 -1.96 7.92 5.97
CA GLU A 45 -2.59 9.18 6.37
C GLU A 45 -2.59 10.17 5.19
N ASN A 46 -3.77 10.64 4.78
CA ASN A 46 -3.94 11.56 3.65
C ASN A 46 -3.95 13.03 4.09
N ASN A 47 -2.83 13.50 4.66
CA ASN A 47 -2.69 14.87 5.17
C ASN A 47 -2.76 15.94 4.07
N LYS A 48 -2.33 15.60 2.84
CA LYS A 48 -2.41 16.50 1.67
C LYS A 48 -3.81 16.62 1.07
N GLN A 49 -4.79 15.87 1.61
CA GLN A 49 -6.15 15.80 1.07
C GLN A 49 -6.15 15.48 -0.44
N GLU A 50 -5.29 14.52 -0.82
CA GLU A 50 -5.23 14.04 -2.20
C GLU A 50 -6.64 13.67 -2.66
N LYS A 51 -7.03 14.22 -3.81
CA LYS A 51 -8.37 14.00 -4.35
C LYS A 51 -8.56 12.51 -4.64
N ILE A 52 -9.77 12.01 -4.41
CA ILE A 52 -10.14 10.61 -4.68
C ILE A 52 -9.75 10.18 -6.10
N LYS A 53 -9.95 11.05 -7.09
CA LYS A 53 -9.55 10.79 -8.49
C LYS A 53 -8.05 10.45 -8.62
N LYS A 54 -7.17 11.22 -7.97
CA LYS A 54 -5.72 10.99 -8.00
C LYS A 54 -5.34 9.71 -7.24
N ILE A 55 -6.00 9.45 -6.10
CA ILE A 55 -5.80 8.20 -5.34
C ILE A 55 -6.18 6.98 -6.20
N GLN A 56 -7.31 7.05 -6.88
CA GLN A 56 -7.80 6.01 -7.79
C GLN A 56 -6.83 5.77 -8.96
N GLU A 57 -6.32 6.83 -9.58
CA GLU A 57 -5.34 6.75 -10.66
C GLU A 57 -4.04 6.06 -10.19
N ILE A 58 -3.54 6.42 -9.01
CA ILE A 58 -2.33 5.82 -8.45
C ILE A 58 -2.57 4.36 -8.06
N ALA A 59 -3.71 4.04 -7.44
CA ALA A 59 -4.05 2.67 -7.07
C ALA A 59 -4.11 1.76 -8.30
N ARG A 60 -4.77 2.21 -9.38
CA ARG A 60 -4.80 1.48 -10.66
C ARG A 60 -3.41 1.30 -11.27
N PHE A 61 -2.55 2.32 -11.20
CA PHE A 61 -1.19 2.25 -11.74
C PHE A 61 -0.36 1.14 -11.09
N PHE A 62 -0.56 0.87 -9.80
CA PHE A 62 0.14 -0.18 -9.06
C PHE A 62 -0.64 -1.50 -8.92
N ASP A 63 -1.76 -1.65 -9.64
CA ASP A 63 -2.71 -2.77 -9.49
C ASP A 63 -3.10 -3.04 -8.02
N LEU A 64 -3.45 -1.95 -7.32
CA LEU A 64 -3.92 -1.97 -5.95
C LEU A 64 -5.43 -1.73 -5.88
N ARG A 65 -6.07 -2.41 -4.95
CA ARG A 65 -7.39 -2.01 -4.44
C ARG A 65 -7.20 -0.89 -3.44
N TYR A 66 -8.13 0.06 -3.42
CA TYR A 66 -8.06 1.17 -2.49
C TYR A 66 -9.42 1.45 -1.86
N GLU A 67 -9.37 1.96 -0.63
CA GLU A 67 -10.52 2.55 0.06
C GLU A 67 -10.08 3.83 0.75
N THR A 68 -11.03 4.74 0.98
CA THR A 68 -10.77 5.96 1.75
C THR A 68 -11.72 6.05 2.93
N LEU A 69 -11.18 6.26 4.12
CA LEU A 69 -11.95 6.42 5.36
C LEU A 69 -11.71 7.80 5.95
N LYS A 70 -12.77 8.40 6.49
CA LYS A 70 -12.70 9.68 7.20
C LYS A 70 -12.99 9.47 8.68
N PHE A 71 -12.04 9.82 9.53
CA PHE A 71 -12.15 9.77 10.98
C PHE A 71 -12.00 11.18 11.54
N LYS A 72 -13.11 11.80 11.97
CA LYS A 72 -13.14 13.21 12.41
C LYS A 72 -12.53 14.14 11.34
N ASN A 73 -11.38 14.72 11.65
CA ASN A 73 -10.62 15.64 10.80
C ASN A 73 -9.50 14.94 9.99
N LYS A 74 -9.36 13.62 10.10
CA LYS A 74 -8.35 12.83 9.37
C LYS A 74 -8.97 12.04 8.23
N ASN A 75 -8.27 12.01 7.11
CA ASN A 75 -8.58 11.14 5.98
C ASN A 75 -7.47 10.09 5.88
N VAL A 76 -7.85 8.84 5.63
CA VAL A 76 -6.93 7.70 5.54
C VAL A 76 -7.21 6.98 4.23
N ILE A 77 -6.15 6.56 3.55
CA ILE A 77 -6.20 5.70 2.37
C ILE A 77 -5.76 4.31 2.80
N LEU A 78 -6.59 3.32 2.51
CA LEU A 78 -6.26 1.91 2.64
C LEU A 78 -5.90 1.38 1.26
N LEU A 79 -4.82 0.62 1.16
CA LEU A 79 -4.36 -0.02 -0.07
C LEU A 79 -4.06 -1.50 0.19
N ALA A 80 -4.39 -2.36 -0.77
CA ALA A 80 -4.05 -3.78 -0.75
C ALA A 80 -3.79 -4.28 -2.17
N LYS A 81 -2.95 -5.30 -2.33
CA LYS A 81 -2.73 -5.91 -3.66
C LYS A 81 -4.01 -6.56 -4.19
N ASN A 82 -4.14 -6.57 -5.51
CA ASN A 82 -5.31 -7.07 -6.19
C ASN A 82 -5.18 -8.56 -6.53
N ASN A 83 -5.29 -9.45 -5.53
CA ASN A 83 -5.08 -10.90 -5.74
C ASN A 83 -6.38 -11.68 -6.02
N ILE A 84 -7.44 -11.00 -6.49
CA ILE A 84 -8.74 -11.64 -6.73
C ILE A 84 -8.64 -12.77 -7.79
N LYS A 85 -7.56 -12.81 -8.58
CA LYS A 85 -7.35 -13.81 -9.63
C LYS A 85 -7.04 -15.24 -9.15
N GLU A 86 -6.60 -15.48 -7.92
CA GLU A 86 -6.16 -16.84 -7.53
C GLU A 86 -7.26 -17.78 -6.99
N ILE A 87 -8.47 -17.28 -6.72
CA ILE A 87 -9.52 -18.10 -6.10
C ILE A 87 -10.38 -18.81 -7.16
N ILE A 88 -10.48 -18.28 -8.38
CA ILE A 88 -11.39 -18.83 -9.41
C ILE A 88 -10.74 -19.95 -10.24
N GLU A 89 -9.40 -20.03 -10.29
CA GLU A 89 -8.71 -21.03 -11.12
C GLU A 89 -8.41 -22.35 -10.39
N LYS A 90 -8.68 -22.48 -9.08
CA LYS A 90 -8.50 -23.74 -8.34
C LYS A 90 -9.74 -24.64 -8.28
N GLU A 91 -10.85 -24.20 -8.87
CA GLU A 91 -12.13 -24.94 -8.89
C GLU A 91 -12.52 -25.48 -10.27
N ASN A 92 -11.63 -25.44 -11.28
CA ASN A 92 -11.85 -26.07 -12.58
C ASN A 92 -10.87 -27.21 -12.85
#